data_AF-A0A6N3FNE2-F1
#
_entry.id   AF-A0A6N3FNE2-F1
#
_cell.length_a   1.000
_cell.length_b   1.000
_cell.length_c   1.000
_cell.angle_alpha   90.00
_cell.angle_beta   90.00
_cell.angle_gamma   90.00
#
_symmetry.space_group_name_H-M   'P 1'
#
loop_
_entity.id
_entity.type
_entity.pdbx_description
1 polymer ?
#
loop_
_entity_poly.entity_id
_entity_poly.type
_entity_poly.pdbx_seq_one_letter_code
_entity_poly.pdbx_strand_id
1 'polypeptide(L)'
;MAERSGFFNLKEYTQDDLMAYYKNSFMSGIRVEEDGTMSYKVTAGSGNVSVAPGYANVCGIFNELTTPKTLTVPKPTNYMRIDRVVVRLDYSAMNCLVELKQGTEGSSPQPPALQRDGVRYELSLAQLKVGLTGAITVVDERPYKALCGGMGPRNPTEMNTWFQNFQEVVEKWFRTQQGTGWRQIFEINEGESFPDEAEAGALCRVYKK
;
A
#
# COMPACT_ATOMS: atom_id res chain seq x y z
N MET A 1 -0.45 -16.69 22.36
CA MET A 1 -0.49 -15.67 23.43
C MET A 1 -1.47 -14.58 23.02
N ALA A 2 -2.32 -14.10 23.95
CA ALA A 2 -3.36 -13.12 23.67
C ALA A 2 -2.87 -11.65 23.71
N GLU A 3 -1.68 -11.41 24.25
CA GLU A 3 -1.10 -10.07 24.38
C GLU A 3 0.43 -10.15 24.20
N ARG A 4 1.01 -9.17 23.50
CA ARG A 4 2.46 -9.05 23.31
C ARG A 4 2.88 -7.57 23.39
N SER A 5 3.99 -7.29 24.06
CA SER A 5 4.61 -5.97 24.11
C SER A 5 5.81 -5.88 23.16
N GLY A 6 6.23 -4.65 22.81
CA GLY A 6 7.34 -4.39 21.89
C GLY A 6 8.74 -4.68 22.46
N PHE A 7 9.73 -4.01 21.87
CA PHE A 7 11.15 -4.20 22.21
C PHE A 7 11.55 -3.48 23.50
N PHE A 8 12.15 -4.22 24.43
CA PHE A 8 12.68 -3.78 25.71
C PHE A 8 14.03 -4.45 25.94
N ASN A 9 14.92 -3.75 26.65
CA ASN A 9 16.19 -4.33 27.06
C ASN A 9 15.98 -5.59 27.92
N LEU A 10 16.96 -6.50 27.89
CA LEU A 10 16.98 -7.75 28.66
C LEU A 10 15.88 -8.77 28.27
N LYS A 11 15.27 -8.63 27.09
CA LYS A 11 14.36 -9.62 26.51
C LYS A 11 14.92 -10.17 25.19
N GLU A 12 14.63 -11.43 24.91
CA GLU A 12 14.94 -12.07 23.64
C GLU A 12 13.80 -11.87 22.64
N TYR A 13 14.17 -11.67 21.37
CA TYR A 13 13.23 -11.40 20.28
C TYR A 13 13.55 -12.27 19.08
N THR A 14 12.50 -12.71 18.42
CA THR A 14 12.57 -13.51 17.21
C THR A 14 12.42 -12.65 15.96
N GLN A 15 12.71 -13.25 14.80
CA GLN A 15 12.41 -12.64 13.51
C GLN A 15 10.92 -12.26 13.41
N ASP A 16 10.01 -13.12 13.89
CA ASP A 16 8.58 -12.85 13.88
C ASP A 16 8.22 -11.62 14.71
N ASP A 17 8.98 -11.35 15.78
CA ASP A 17 8.76 -10.17 16.59
C ASP A 17 9.06 -8.88 15.81
N LEU A 18 10.18 -8.86 15.09
CA LEU A 18 10.61 -7.75 14.24
C LEU A 18 9.73 -7.59 13.01
N MET A 19 9.39 -8.69 12.35
CA MET A 19 8.49 -8.69 11.20
C MET A 19 7.11 -8.17 11.57
N ALA A 20 6.56 -8.58 12.71
CA ALA A 20 5.27 -8.07 13.19
C ALA A 20 5.32 -6.55 13.42
N TYR A 21 6.42 -6.03 13.97
CA TYR A 21 6.60 -4.58 14.13
C TYR A 21 6.60 -3.86 12.78
N TYR A 22 7.47 -4.27 11.84
CA TYR A 22 7.55 -3.63 10.52
C TYR A 22 6.27 -3.77 9.72
N LYS A 23 5.65 -4.95 9.73
CA LYS A 23 4.39 -5.21 9.06
C LYS A 23 3.31 -4.28 9.60
N ASN A 24 3.24 -4.05 10.90
CA ASN A 24 2.22 -3.17 11.47
C ASN A 24 2.52 -1.67 11.26
N SER A 25 3.78 -1.29 11.09
CA SER A 25 4.17 0.10 10.84
C SER A 25 4.08 0.50 9.35
N PHE A 26 4.40 -0.41 8.43
CA PHE A 26 4.49 -0.12 7.00
C PHE A 26 3.65 -1.06 6.14
N MET A 27 3.10 -0.51 5.06
CA MET A 27 2.46 -1.30 4.02
C MET A 27 3.52 -2.00 3.17
N SER A 28 3.20 -3.20 2.68
CA SER A 28 4.03 -3.85 1.67
C SER A 28 3.95 -3.06 0.36
N GLY A 29 5.10 -2.83 -0.24
CA GLY A 29 5.26 -1.96 -1.40
C GLY A 29 6.73 -1.68 -1.68
N ILE A 30 6.99 -0.88 -2.70
CA ILE A 30 8.34 -0.44 -3.07
C ILE A 30 8.55 1.03 -2.73
N ARG A 31 9.81 1.43 -2.56
CA ARG A 31 10.16 2.83 -2.28
C ARG A 31 9.66 3.75 -3.41
N VAL A 32 9.03 4.83 -2.97
CA VAL A 32 8.69 6.01 -3.78
C VAL A 32 9.66 7.12 -3.38
N GLU A 33 10.33 7.71 -4.34
CA GLU A 33 11.28 8.80 -4.15
C GLU A 33 10.54 10.14 -3.95
N GLU A 34 11.27 11.18 -3.53
CA GLU A 34 10.69 12.51 -3.27
C GLU A 34 10.03 13.15 -4.50
N ASP A 35 10.51 12.83 -5.70
CA ASP A 35 9.94 13.28 -6.98
C ASP A 35 8.70 12.48 -7.41
N GLY A 36 8.25 11.53 -6.59
CA GLY A 36 7.11 10.66 -6.87
C GLY A 36 7.44 9.48 -7.78
N THR A 37 8.69 9.34 -8.23
CA THR A 37 9.09 8.16 -9.01
C THR A 37 9.20 6.93 -8.12
N MET A 38 8.89 5.77 -8.70
CA MET A 38 9.01 4.49 -7.98
C MET A 38 10.33 3.81 -8.35
N SER A 39 10.97 3.21 -7.34
CA SER A 39 12.17 2.39 -7.52
C SER A 39 11.92 1.10 -8.34
N TYR A 40 12.95 0.29 -8.58
CA TYR A 40 12.86 -0.98 -9.33
C TYR A 40 12.26 -0.87 -10.75
N LYS A 41 12.61 0.18 -11.48
CA LYS A 41 12.18 0.32 -12.88
C LYS A 41 12.63 -0.88 -13.71
N VAL A 42 11.68 -1.51 -14.40
CA VAL A 42 11.93 -2.64 -15.30
C VAL A 42 12.09 -2.11 -16.73
N THR A 43 13.18 -2.48 -17.39
CA THR A 43 13.48 -2.08 -18.77
C THR A 43 13.75 -3.32 -19.62
N ALA A 44 13.13 -3.41 -20.80
CA ALA A 44 13.38 -4.49 -21.74
C ALA A 44 14.78 -4.40 -22.36
N GLY A 45 15.46 -5.53 -22.44
CA GLY A 45 16.63 -5.76 -23.29
C GLY A 45 16.35 -6.84 -24.33
N SER A 46 17.41 -7.32 -24.98
CA SER A 46 17.33 -8.42 -25.95
C SER A 46 17.36 -9.78 -25.22
N GLY A 47 16.20 -10.42 -25.06
CA GLY A 47 16.08 -11.71 -24.37
C GLY A 47 16.24 -11.65 -22.84
N ASN A 48 16.23 -10.45 -22.28
CA ASN A 48 16.31 -10.20 -20.84
C ASN A 48 15.57 -8.92 -20.46
N VAL A 49 15.44 -8.69 -19.16
CA VAL A 49 15.03 -7.41 -18.60
C VAL A 49 16.03 -6.97 -17.54
N SER A 50 16.24 -5.66 -17.42
CA SER A 50 17.02 -5.06 -16.34
C SER A 50 16.08 -4.40 -15.34
N VAL A 51 16.28 -4.69 -14.06
CA VAL A 51 15.58 -4.07 -12.94
C VAL A 51 16.54 -3.11 -12.27
N ALA A 52 16.20 -1.82 -12.25
CA ALA A 52 17.01 -0.79 -11.61
C ALA A 52 17.14 -1.00 -10.08
N PRO A 53 18.11 -0.35 -9.43
CA PRO A 53 18.19 -0.29 -7.97
C PRO A 53 16.88 0.12 -7.31
N GLY A 54 16.70 -0.31 -6.07
CA GLY A 54 15.48 -0.03 -5.32
C GLY A 54 15.40 -0.74 -3.99
N TYR A 55 14.33 -0.46 -3.27
CA TYR A 55 14.06 -1.02 -1.95
C TYR A 55 12.58 -1.41 -1.83
N ALA A 56 12.30 -2.62 -1.33
CA ALA A 56 10.96 -3.11 -1.10
C ALA A 56 10.78 -3.50 0.36
N ASN A 57 9.58 -3.28 0.90
CA ASN A 57 9.10 -3.97 2.08
C ASN A 57 8.02 -4.97 1.66
N VAL A 58 8.21 -6.24 2.00
CA VAL A 58 7.28 -7.32 1.72
C VAL A 58 6.97 -8.02 3.04
N CYS A 59 5.76 -7.78 3.57
CA CYS A 59 5.31 -8.31 4.85
C CYS A 59 6.29 -8.13 6.03
N GLY A 60 7.02 -7.01 6.06
CA GLY A 60 8.01 -6.73 7.11
C GLY A 60 9.43 -7.25 6.84
N ILE A 61 9.64 -7.99 5.74
CA ILE A 61 10.98 -8.36 5.23
C ILE A 61 11.36 -7.43 4.10
N PHE A 62 12.59 -6.94 4.09
CA PHE A 62 13.06 -6.07 3.02
C PHE A 62 13.77 -6.83 1.90
N ASN A 63 13.69 -6.27 0.70
CA ASN A 63 14.62 -6.53 -0.38
C ASN A 63 15.28 -5.20 -0.75
N GLU A 64 16.55 -5.26 -1.16
CA GLU A 64 17.25 -4.11 -1.72
C GLU A 64 18.09 -4.57 -2.92
N LEU A 65 18.03 -3.78 -3.99
CA LEU A 65 18.99 -3.85 -5.08
C LEU A 65 19.82 -2.56 -5.04
N THR A 66 21.11 -2.68 -4.80
CA THR A 66 22.06 -1.55 -4.84
C THR A 66 22.62 -1.31 -6.24
N THR A 67 22.51 -2.32 -7.12
CA THR A 67 22.89 -2.26 -8.54
C THR A 67 21.80 -2.88 -9.41
N PRO A 68 21.75 -2.56 -10.72
CA PRO A 68 20.77 -3.17 -11.61
C PRO A 68 20.88 -4.70 -11.63
N LYS A 69 19.74 -5.40 -11.56
CA LYS A 69 19.65 -6.86 -11.68
C LYS A 69 19.09 -7.24 -13.05
N THR A 70 19.85 -8.05 -13.80
CA THR A 70 19.39 -8.62 -15.06
C THR A 70 18.67 -9.95 -14.83
N LEU A 71 17.51 -10.11 -15.44
CA LEU A 71 16.74 -11.36 -15.46
C LEU A 71 16.62 -11.86 -16.91
N THR A 72 17.09 -13.07 -17.16
CA THR A 72 16.91 -13.72 -18.47
C THR A 72 15.44 -14.05 -18.68
N VAL A 73 14.92 -13.76 -19.88
CA VAL A 73 13.55 -14.06 -20.27
C VAL A 73 13.58 -15.07 -21.41
N PRO A 74 13.32 -16.36 -21.13
CA PRO A 74 13.38 -17.39 -22.16
C PRO A 74 12.40 -17.09 -23.30
N LYS A 75 12.84 -17.23 -24.54
CA LYS A 75 11.98 -17.08 -25.70
C LYS A 75 10.89 -18.17 -25.71
N PRO A 76 9.61 -17.82 -25.95
CA PRO A 76 8.57 -18.82 -26.09
C PRO A 76 8.70 -19.61 -27.41
N THR A 77 8.16 -20.82 -27.43
CA THR A 77 8.32 -21.78 -28.54
C THR A 77 7.10 -21.84 -29.46
N ASN A 78 5.90 -21.96 -28.90
CA ASN A 78 4.68 -22.26 -29.65
C ASN A 78 3.72 -21.07 -29.72
N TYR A 79 3.52 -20.38 -28.58
CA TYR A 79 2.66 -19.20 -28.51
C TYR A 79 3.30 -18.07 -27.73
N MET A 80 2.81 -16.85 -27.93
CA MET A 80 3.15 -15.74 -27.05
C MET A 80 2.77 -16.06 -25.60
N ARG A 81 3.46 -15.42 -24.66
CA ARG A 81 3.14 -15.53 -23.23
C ARG A 81 3.29 -14.20 -22.51
N ILE A 82 2.69 -14.11 -21.33
CA ILE A 82 2.86 -12.98 -20.42
C ILE A 82 3.57 -13.48 -19.17
N ASP A 83 4.75 -12.93 -18.87
CA ASP A 83 5.48 -13.18 -17.63
C ASP A 83 5.28 -11.99 -16.66
N ARG A 84 5.70 -12.13 -15.41
CA ARG A 84 5.81 -11.01 -14.45
C ARG A 84 7.23 -10.92 -13.89
N VAL A 85 7.71 -9.70 -13.68
CA VAL A 85 8.82 -9.46 -12.76
C VAL A 85 8.22 -9.16 -11.39
N VAL A 86 8.62 -9.93 -10.38
CA VAL A 86 8.07 -9.81 -9.03
C VAL A 86 9.16 -9.60 -8.00
N VAL A 87 8.83 -8.91 -6.91
CA VAL A 87 9.56 -9.08 -5.64
C VAL A 87 8.85 -10.19 -4.89
N ARG A 88 9.52 -11.33 -4.68
CA ARG A 88 8.98 -12.51 -4.02
C ARG A 88 9.62 -12.68 -2.66
N LEU A 89 8.81 -12.65 -1.62
CA LEU A 89 9.13 -13.23 -0.33
C LEU A 89 8.74 -14.72 -0.37
N ASP A 90 9.70 -15.60 -0.10
CA ASP A 90 9.49 -17.04 0.04
C ASP A 90 9.84 -17.45 1.47
N TYR A 91 8.84 -17.86 2.23
CA TYR A 91 9.01 -18.25 3.63
C TYR A 91 9.75 -19.58 3.78
N SER A 92 9.63 -20.47 2.80
CA SER A 92 10.32 -21.77 2.81
C SER A 92 11.79 -21.63 2.46
N ALA A 93 12.12 -20.78 1.48
CA ALA A 93 13.49 -20.50 1.08
C ALA A 93 14.15 -19.38 1.91
N MET A 94 13.41 -18.79 2.85
CA MET A 94 13.85 -17.71 3.76
C MET A 94 14.52 -16.54 3.02
N ASN A 95 13.98 -16.14 1.88
CA ASN A 95 14.54 -15.06 1.08
C ASN A 95 13.46 -14.12 0.54
N CYS A 96 13.89 -12.90 0.22
CA CYS A 96 13.07 -11.90 -0.47
C CYS A 96 13.86 -11.39 -1.66
N LEU A 97 13.48 -11.77 -2.88
CA LEU A 97 14.28 -11.55 -4.09
C LEU A 97 13.43 -11.01 -5.24
N VAL A 98 14.06 -10.23 -6.11
CA VAL A 98 13.47 -9.86 -7.42
C VAL A 98 13.65 -11.04 -8.39
N GLU A 99 12.55 -11.56 -8.93
CA GLU A 99 12.54 -12.77 -9.76
C GLU A 99 11.62 -12.66 -10.97
N LEU A 100 11.90 -13.48 -11.98
CA LEU A 100 10.97 -13.69 -13.10
C LEU A 100 9.95 -14.77 -12.70
N LYS A 101 8.68 -14.40 -12.70
CA LYS A 101 7.56 -15.33 -12.64
C LYS A 101 7.08 -15.60 -14.07
N GLN A 102 7.56 -16.69 -14.65
CA GLN A 102 7.21 -17.09 -16.00
C GLN A 102 5.74 -17.50 -16.09
N GLY A 103 5.04 -17.03 -17.12
CA GLY A 103 3.68 -17.45 -17.44
C GLY A 103 3.63 -18.68 -18.34
N THR A 104 2.42 -19.01 -18.77
CA THR A 104 2.15 -20.14 -19.68
C THR A 104 1.87 -19.62 -21.09
N GLU A 105 2.40 -20.31 -22.09
CA GLU A 105 2.11 -20.03 -23.51
C GLU A 105 0.65 -20.33 -23.83
N GLY A 106 0.01 -19.47 -24.62
CA GLY A 106 -1.35 -19.72 -25.09
C GLY A 106 -1.77 -18.77 -26.21
N SER A 107 -2.83 -19.12 -26.93
CA SER A 107 -3.41 -18.27 -27.98
C SER A 107 -3.97 -16.95 -27.44
N SER A 108 -4.33 -16.92 -26.15
CA SER A 108 -4.74 -15.73 -25.40
C SER A 108 -4.05 -15.74 -24.02
N PRO A 109 -2.74 -15.46 -23.97
CA PRO A 109 -1.95 -15.64 -22.75
C PRO A 109 -2.41 -14.69 -21.65
N GLN A 110 -2.41 -15.18 -20.42
CA GLN A 110 -2.78 -14.40 -19.23
C GLN A 110 -1.57 -14.17 -18.33
N PRO A 111 -1.48 -13.02 -17.64
CA PRO A 111 -0.42 -12.81 -16.67
C PRO A 111 -0.53 -13.84 -15.53
N PRO A 112 0.58 -14.45 -15.07
CA PRO A 112 0.53 -15.41 -13.97
C PRO A 112 -0.01 -14.73 -12.71
N ALA A 113 -0.87 -15.41 -11.95
CA ALA A 113 -1.43 -14.87 -10.73
C ALA A 113 -0.35 -14.66 -9.65
N LEU A 114 -0.46 -13.58 -8.88
CA LEU A 114 0.41 -13.36 -7.73
C LEU A 114 0.06 -14.33 -6.61
N GLN A 115 1.09 -14.92 -6.01
CA GLN A 115 0.94 -15.74 -4.82
C GLN A 115 1.05 -14.84 -3.57
N ARG A 116 0.03 -14.90 -2.71
CA ARG A 116 -0.04 -14.15 -1.45
C ARG A 116 -0.70 -15.03 -0.39
N ASP A 117 0.04 -16.02 0.07
CA ASP A 117 -0.39 -17.02 1.03
C ASP A 117 0.68 -17.25 2.11
N GLY A 118 0.54 -18.29 2.92
CA GLY A 118 1.49 -18.63 3.98
C GLY A 118 2.84 -19.16 3.49
N VAL A 119 3.02 -19.38 2.18
CA VAL A 119 4.26 -19.90 1.58
C VAL A 119 5.03 -18.79 0.88
N ARG A 120 4.32 -17.96 0.10
CA ARG A 120 4.93 -16.83 -0.62
C ARG A 120 4.06 -15.59 -0.60
N TYR A 121 4.73 -14.45 -0.67
CA TYR A 121 4.08 -13.16 -0.91
C TYR A 121 4.80 -12.41 -2.04
N GLU A 122 4.04 -12.08 -3.10
CA GLU A 122 4.58 -11.46 -4.31
C GLU A 122 4.01 -10.05 -4.54
N LEU A 123 4.90 -9.12 -4.88
CA LEU A 123 4.58 -7.80 -5.42
C LEU A 123 4.97 -7.75 -6.90
N SER A 124 4.08 -7.29 -7.77
CA SER A 124 4.33 -7.26 -9.23
C SER A 124 4.94 -5.94 -9.68
N LEU A 125 6.17 -5.97 -10.16
CA LEU A 125 6.83 -4.78 -10.71
C LEU A 125 6.33 -4.51 -12.13
N ALA A 126 6.27 -5.52 -13.00
CA ALA A 126 5.82 -5.35 -14.37
C ALA A 126 5.34 -6.66 -14.98
N GLN A 127 4.45 -6.56 -15.97
CA GLN A 127 4.21 -7.65 -16.92
C GLN A 127 5.19 -7.56 -18.07
N LEU A 128 5.59 -8.72 -18.58
CA LEU A 128 6.40 -8.86 -19.77
C LEU A 128 5.58 -9.61 -20.82
N LYS A 129 5.14 -8.90 -21.88
CA LYS A 129 4.55 -9.56 -23.04
C LYS A 129 5.69 -10.06 -23.92
N VAL A 130 5.84 -11.37 -24.03
CA VAL A 130 6.95 -12.01 -24.75
C VAL A 130 6.44 -12.58 -26.07
N GLY A 131 6.94 -12.03 -27.17
CA GLY A 131 6.62 -12.47 -28.52
C GLY A 131 7.41 -13.70 -28.96
N LEU A 132 6.91 -14.41 -29.97
CA LEU A 132 7.59 -15.56 -30.60
C LEU A 132 8.91 -15.22 -31.29
N THR A 133 9.21 -13.95 -31.52
CA THR A 133 10.52 -13.51 -32.01
C THR A 133 11.51 -13.22 -30.88
N GLY A 134 11.07 -13.28 -29.62
CA GLY A 134 11.85 -12.87 -28.45
C GLY A 134 11.71 -11.39 -28.09
N ALA A 135 10.87 -10.63 -28.81
CA ALA A 135 10.55 -9.26 -28.45
C ALA A 135 9.82 -9.20 -27.10
N ILE A 136 10.24 -8.28 -26.22
CA ILE A 136 9.68 -8.09 -24.89
C ILE A 136 9.07 -6.69 -24.80
N THR A 137 7.79 -6.62 -24.44
CA THR A 137 7.12 -5.36 -24.09
C THR A 137 6.84 -5.34 -22.60
N VAL A 138 7.35 -4.32 -21.91
CA VAL A 138 7.14 -4.11 -20.47
C VAL A 138 5.87 -3.30 -20.26
N VAL A 139 4.98 -3.78 -19.40
CA VAL A 139 3.84 -3.02 -18.88
C VAL A 139 4.08 -2.81 -17.40
N ASP A 140 4.22 -1.55 -16.99
CA ASP A 140 4.50 -1.20 -15.61
C ASP A 140 3.30 -1.52 -14.71
N GLU A 141 3.55 -2.29 -13.64
CA GLU A 141 2.53 -2.64 -12.64
C GLU A 141 2.79 -1.99 -11.27
N ARG A 142 3.94 -1.30 -11.10
CA ARG A 142 4.35 -0.67 -9.83
C ARG A 142 3.30 0.32 -9.29
N PRO A 143 2.69 1.20 -10.09
CA PRO A 143 1.74 2.19 -9.57
C PRO A 143 0.45 1.59 -9.00
N TYR A 144 0.10 0.36 -9.36
CA TYR A 144 -1.17 -0.25 -8.95
C TYR A 144 -1.06 -0.89 -7.57
N LYS A 145 -1.72 -0.26 -6.58
CA LYS A 145 -1.76 -0.71 -5.17
C LYS A 145 -2.18 -2.18 -5.00
N ALA A 146 -3.07 -2.69 -5.84
CA ALA A 146 -3.49 -4.08 -5.78
C ALA A 146 -2.37 -5.07 -6.14
N LEU A 147 -1.37 -4.64 -6.92
CA LEU A 147 -0.31 -5.49 -7.50
C LEU A 147 1.04 -5.29 -6.82
N CYS A 148 1.47 -4.04 -6.63
CA CYS A 148 2.71 -3.69 -5.96
C CYS A 148 2.49 -2.50 -5.03
N GLY A 149 2.29 -1.31 -5.59
CA GLY A 149 2.07 -0.09 -4.82
C GLY A 149 3.33 0.47 -4.15
N GLY A 150 3.24 1.73 -3.76
CA GLY A 150 4.26 2.39 -2.95
C GLY A 150 4.24 1.91 -1.51
N MET A 151 5.42 1.71 -0.94
CA MET A 151 5.59 1.56 0.50
C MET A 151 5.22 2.88 1.18
N GLY A 152 4.52 2.78 2.31
CA GLY A 152 4.14 3.93 3.12
C GLY A 152 3.76 3.48 4.53
N PRO A 153 3.55 4.43 5.46
CA PRO A 153 3.02 4.10 6.77
C PRO A 153 1.69 3.37 6.61
N ARG A 154 1.41 2.44 7.51
CA ARG A 154 0.11 1.79 7.60
C ARG A 154 -0.90 2.79 8.19
N ASN A 155 -2.11 2.80 7.64
CA ASN A 155 -3.27 3.55 8.14
C ASN A 155 -3.21 5.10 8.17
N PRO A 156 -2.47 5.81 7.29
CA PRO A 156 -2.43 7.27 7.32
C PRO A 156 -3.80 7.90 7.03
N THR A 157 -4.56 7.32 6.09
CA THR A 157 -5.90 7.79 5.74
C THR A 157 -6.93 7.43 6.80
N GLU A 158 -6.78 6.27 7.45
CA GLU A 158 -7.72 5.80 8.47
C GLU A 158 -7.69 6.69 9.72
N MET A 159 -6.55 7.32 10.01
CA MET A 159 -6.47 8.34 11.06
C MET A 159 -7.29 9.58 10.71
N ASN A 160 -7.28 10.01 9.45
CA ASN A 160 -8.17 11.10 8.99
C ASN A 160 -9.64 10.69 9.08
N THR A 161 -9.98 9.46 8.68
CA THR A 161 -11.33 8.92 8.82
C THR A 161 -11.76 8.83 10.28
N TRP A 162 -10.86 8.45 11.20
CA TRP A 162 -11.14 8.44 12.63
C TRP A 162 -11.43 9.85 13.17
N PHE A 163 -10.64 10.85 12.78
CA PHE A 163 -10.91 12.25 13.14
C PHE A 163 -12.27 12.74 12.61
N GLN A 164 -12.63 12.38 11.37
CA GLN A 164 -13.94 12.70 10.80
C GLN A 164 -15.07 12.06 11.62
N ASN A 165 -14.97 10.78 11.94
CA ASN A 165 -15.96 10.08 12.76
C ASN A 165 -16.07 10.68 14.18
N PHE A 166 -14.94 11.08 14.78
CA PHE A 166 -14.94 11.73 16.09
C PHE A 166 -15.66 13.09 16.03
N GLN A 167 -15.41 13.87 14.98
CA GLN A 167 -16.13 15.12 14.74
C GLN A 167 -17.63 14.85 14.62
N GLU A 168 -18.07 13.85 13.85
CA GLU A 168 -19.49 13.50 13.75
C GLU A 168 -20.13 13.15 15.11
N VAL A 169 -19.42 12.40 15.96
CA VAL A 169 -19.91 12.07 17.32
C VAL A 169 -20.04 13.32 18.18
N VAL A 170 -19.05 14.21 18.15
CA VAL A 170 -19.07 15.47 18.90
C VAL A 170 -20.19 16.36 18.38
N GLU A 171 -20.35 16.52 17.07
CA GLU A 171 -21.42 17.34 16.49
C GLU A 171 -22.80 16.75 16.81
N LYS A 172 -22.95 15.42 16.78
CA LYS A 172 -24.20 14.76 17.19
C LYS A 172 -24.52 15.02 18.65
N TRP A 173 -23.55 14.87 19.55
CA TRP A 173 -23.73 15.21 20.96
C TRP A 173 -24.05 16.69 21.13
N PHE A 174 -23.34 17.60 20.46
CA PHE A 174 -23.54 19.04 20.56
C PHE A 174 -24.97 19.44 20.19
N ARG A 175 -25.53 18.84 19.13
CA ARG A 175 -26.95 19.02 18.76
C ARG A 175 -27.92 18.63 19.87
N THR A 176 -27.60 17.66 20.72
CA THR A 176 -28.44 17.32 21.89
C THR A 176 -28.36 18.34 23.02
N GLN A 177 -27.29 19.15 23.06
CA GLN A 177 -27.08 20.15 24.09
C GLN A 177 -27.60 21.54 23.70
N GLN A 178 -28.08 21.72 22.46
CA GLN A 178 -28.59 23.01 22.03
C GLN A 178 -29.79 23.44 22.88
N GLY A 179 -29.81 24.70 23.30
CA GLY A 179 -30.87 25.23 24.17
C GLY A 179 -30.84 24.73 25.63
N THR A 180 -29.84 23.93 26.03
CA THR A 180 -29.73 23.43 27.42
C THR A 180 -28.82 24.29 28.31
N GLY A 181 -29.05 24.24 29.62
CA GLY A 181 -28.21 24.89 30.63
C GLY A 181 -28.49 26.39 30.85
N TRP A 182 -27.73 27.01 31.75
CA TRP A 182 -27.86 28.43 32.14
C TRP A 182 -27.29 29.43 31.12
N ARG A 183 -26.51 28.93 30.14
CA ARG A 183 -26.09 29.65 28.94
C ARG A 183 -26.30 28.74 27.74
N GLN A 184 -27.36 28.99 27.00
CA GLN A 184 -27.70 28.21 25.83
C GLN A 184 -26.71 28.46 24.70
N ILE A 185 -26.43 27.40 23.93
CA ILE A 185 -25.60 27.49 22.73
C ILE A 185 -26.36 26.89 21.57
N PHE A 186 -26.36 27.57 20.43
CA PHE A 186 -27.07 27.15 19.21
C PHE A 186 -26.13 27.07 18.01
N GLU A 187 -26.50 26.25 17.03
CA GLU A 187 -25.82 26.18 15.72
C GLU A 187 -26.72 26.73 14.62
N ILE A 188 -26.17 27.63 13.80
CA ILE A 188 -26.84 28.13 12.61
C ILE A 188 -25.87 28.14 11.42
N ASN A 189 -26.41 28.04 10.20
CA ASN A 189 -25.62 28.33 9.00
C ASN A 189 -25.47 29.83 8.82
N GLU A 190 -24.40 30.25 8.16
CA GLU A 190 -24.21 31.65 7.79
C GLU A 190 -25.40 32.16 6.96
N GLY A 191 -26.03 33.24 7.45
CA GLY A 191 -27.21 33.86 6.84
C GLY A 191 -28.56 33.37 7.40
N GLU A 192 -28.59 32.37 8.28
CA GLU A 192 -29.79 32.00 9.03
C GLU A 192 -30.01 32.96 10.21
N SER A 193 -31.28 33.19 10.56
CA SER A 193 -31.64 33.98 11.74
C SER A 193 -31.36 33.18 13.03
N PHE A 194 -31.01 33.89 14.09
CA PHE A 194 -30.83 33.29 15.40
C PHE A 194 -32.18 32.72 15.92
N PRO A 195 -32.19 31.57 16.64
CA PRO A 195 -33.45 30.92 17.03
C PRO A 195 -34.33 31.79 17.94
N ASP A 196 -35.63 31.85 17.66
CA ASP A 196 -36.60 32.65 18.42
C ASP A 196 -36.81 32.15 19.87
N GLU A 197 -36.53 30.88 20.10
CA GLU A 197 -36.59 30.19 21.40
C GLU A 197 -35.36 30.40 22.29
N ALA A 198 -34.38 31.17 21.83
CA ALA A 198 -33.14 31.43 22.55
C ALA A 198 -33.32 32.49 23.66
N GLU A 199 -32.82 32.20 24.85
CA GLU A 199 -32.82 33.11 25.99
C GLU A 199 -31.77 34.23 25.84
N ALA A 200 -32.00 35.35 26.54
CA ALA A 200 -31.08 36.49 26.53
C ALA A 200 -29.69 36.09 27.03
N GLY A 201 -28.67 36.28 26.19
CA GLY A 201 -27.28 35.90 26.48
C GLY A 201 -26.85 34.53 25.93
N ALA A 202 -27.71 33.87 25.15
CA ALA A 202 -27.34 32.69 24.39
C ALA A 202 -26.22 32.97 23.37
N LEU A 203 -25.40 31.96 23.12
CA LEU A 203 -24.27 32.02 22.18
C LEU A 203 -24.58 31.23 20.91
N CYS A 204 -23.96 31.64 19.81
CA CYS A 204 -24.12 30.97 18.51
C CYS A 204 -22.77 30.52 17.95
N ARG A 205 -22.72 29.27 17.47
CA ARG A 205 -21.69 28.81 16.52
C ARG A 205 -22.25 28.96 15.11
N VAL A 206 -21.54 29.70 14.25
CA VAL A 206 -21.95 29.94 12.85
C VAL A 206 -21.08 29.12 11.93
N TYR A 207 -21.69 28.26 11.12
CA TYR A 207 -21.00 27.52 10.08
C TYR A 207 -20.93 28.36 8.80
N LYS A 208 -19.71 28.69 8.39
CA LYS A 208 -19.47 29.25 7.06
C LYS A 208 -19.70 28.16 6.01
N LYS A 209 -20.50 28.48 5.00
CA LYS A 209 -20.62 27.63 3.81
C LYS A 209 -19.35 27.64 2.97
#